data_AF-A0A9W9IIY5-F1
#
_entry.id   AF-A0A9W9IIY5-F1
#
_cell.length_a   1.000
_cell.length_b   1.000
_cell.length_c   1.000
_cell.angle_alpha   90.00
_cell.angle_beta   90.00
_cell.angle_gamma   90.00
#
_symmetry.space_group_name_H-M   'P 1'
#
loop_
_entity.id
_entity.type
_entity.pdbx_description
1 polymer ?
#
loop_
_entity_poly.entity_id
_entity_poly.type
_entity_poly.pdbx_seq_one_letter_code
_entity_poly.pdbx_strand_id
1 'polypeptide(L)'
;MGSELGVHADSQPGIMINGVTIWWACWTCIWTAVVALGITYLIVHRNSPTLRIRGLGFSLSAIVFLHIYWASVQLGLMYGPLFPGDCEYWLMGTWLPCGLAIFHASNSRFLHVAKHQKKFAWSSSRLVDSPHDREHKTGLTGRFLRLSYTTKILIVVGISVFFQLFLTVLMWVISRKWHSSWGIPGTEVHGTQMEQKMEMGRGWEWWPGVLMQVVWSWIIAPVVLWRSRSIRDTQGWRIQTIGCAISSLHATPMWLIATYVPAMEPLSRYWLPPQWICLSIVFIEIFTIFVPCWEVMRHQALRQETLDSIAQWELKTKGGKGSESKSLTSGSTMVGSLLSGFTSLNKNSSQEGILTLGALETVLERNPAPLQEFSALNDFSGENIAFLKSDSNIKKLDCDHFNRALHIYAEFISTSHAEFPINISSQDLNKLAAIFDRPARLLYGEPEQGVNPISPFDSPRGFPFEPPSPTSSEGSEKTIHDIKNRIQYCGEVPEEFDASVFDDAEASIKYLVLTNTWPKFIRSNRVSIDSSSTIVVGKEIV
;
A
#
# COMPACT_ATOMS: atom_id res chain seq x y z
N MET A 1 -28.97 2.72 31.71
CA MET A 1 -28.12 2.73 30.50
C MET A 1 -29.01 2.96 29.28
N GLY A 2 -28.77 4.02 28.50
CA GLY A 2 -29.49 4.30 27.25
C GLY A 2 -29.04 3.44 26.06
N SER A 3 -29.62 3.67 24.88
CA SER A 3 -29.22 3.04 23.61
C SER A 3 -27.81 3.44 23.16
N GLU A 4 -27.28 2.84 22.09
CA GLU A 4 -25.98 3.26 21.54
C GLU A 4 -25.99 4.70 21.00
N LEU A 5 -27.17 5.24 20.69
CA LEU A 5 -27.39 6.63 20.29
C LEU A 5 -27.84 7.54 21.46
N GLY A 6 -27.77 7.04 22.70
CA GLY A 6 -28.11 7.81 23.89
C GLY A 6 -29.60 8.03 24.11
N VAL A 7 -30.45 7.18 23.51
CA VAL A 7 -31.90 7.22 23.69
C VAL A 7 -32.28 6.55 25.01
N HIS A 8 -33.12 7.22 25.80
CA HIS A 8 -33.70 6.72 27.04
C HIS A 8 -35.22 6.54 26.89
N ALA A 9 -35.83 5.75 27.77
CA ALA A 9 -37.28 5.49 27.78
C ALA A 9 -38.13 6.77 27.83
N ASP A 10 -37.63 7.83 28.48
CA ASP A 10 -38.27 9.14 28.66
C ASP A 10 -37.91 10.16 27.57
N SER A 11 -37.16 9.76 26.55
CA SER A 11 -36.72 10.67 25.47
C SER A 11 -37.89 11.15 24.61
N GLN A 12 -37.91 12.45 24.32
CA GLN A 12 -38.91 13.04 23.44
C GLN A 12 -38.59 12.78 21.97
N PRO A 13 -39.57 12.42 21.13
CA PRO A 13 -39.36 12.24 19.70
C PRO A 13 -39.13 13.60 19.03
N GLY A 14 -37.86 13.91 18.74
CA GLY A 14 -37.45 15.17 18.12
C GLY A 14 -35.94 15.29 18.00
N ILE A 15 -35.49 16.33 17.29
CA ILE A 15 -34.06 16.68 17.22
C ILE A 15 -33.66 17.29 18.57
N MET A 16 -32.61 16.77 19.19
CA MET A 16 -32.08 17.30 20.44
C MET A 16 -31.01 18.34 20.17
N ILE A 17 -31.35 19.61 20.39
CA ILE A 17 -30.43 20.73 20.23
C ILE A 17 -30.04 21.24 21.63
N ASN A 18 -28.81 20.95 22.04
CA ASN A 18 -28.20 21.44 23.27
C ASN A 18 -26.71 21.72 23.05
N GLY A 19 -26.01 22.26 24.05
CA GLY A 19 -24.59 22.61 23.91
C GLY A 19 -23.69 21.43 23.52
N VAL A 20 -24.02 20.22 23.97
CA VAL A 20 -23.27 18.99 23.68
C VAL A 20 -23.48 18.55 22.23
N THR A 21 -24.74 18.54 21.76
CA THR A 21 -25.05 18.13 20.38
C THR A 21 -24.53 19.14 19.36
N ILE A 22 -24.55 20.43 19.68
CA ILE A 22 -23.93 21.48 18.86
C ILE A 22 -22.41 21.28 18.78
N TRP A 23 -21.74 20.96 19.90
CA TRP A 23 -20.30 20.71 19.90
C TRP A 23 -19.93 19.53 18.98
N TRP A 24 -20.64 18.42 19.09
CA TRP A 24 -20.41 17.25 18.23
C TRP A 24 -20.70 17.53 16.75
N ALA A 25 -21.72 18.34 16.44
CA ALA A 25 -21.99 18.76 15.07
C ALA A 25 -20.88 19.65 14.51
N CYS A 26 -20.40 20.64 15.28
CA CYS A 26 -19.26 21.47 14.89
C CYS A 26 -18.00 20.63 14.68
N TRP A 27 -17.72 19.69 15.58
CA TRP A 27 -16.60 18.76 15.45
C TRP A 27 -16.70 17.91 14.18
N THR A 28 -17.90 17.40 13.89
CA THR A 28 -18.19 16.66 12.65
C THR A 28 -17.85 17.50 11.43
N CYS A 29 -18.37 18.73 11.34
CA CYS A 29 -18.11 19.62 10.20
C CYS A 29 -16.62 19.93 10.02
N ILE A 30 -15.92 20.27 11.11
CA ILE A 30 -14.49 20.60 11.08
C ILE A 30 -13.69 19.39 10.60
N TRP A 31 -13.89 18.23 11.22
CA TRP A 31 -13.11 17.04 10.89
C TRP A 31 -13.40 16.54 9.46
N THR A 32 -14.66 16.56 9.03
CA THR A 32 -15.03 16.26 7.64
C THR A 32 -14.31 17.17 6.65
N ALA A 33 -14.22 18.48 6.93
CA ALA A 33 -13.50 19.41 6.07
C ALA A 33 -12.00 19.07 6.00
N VAL A 34 -11.36 18.76 7.14
CA VAL A 34 -9.93 18.38 7.17
C VAL A 34 -9.69 17.07 6.39
N VAL A 35 -10.53 16.05 6.60
CA VAL A 35 -10.46 14.77 5.87
C VAL A 35 -10.66 15.00 4.36
N ALA A 36 -11.66 15.78 3.96
CA ALA A 36 -11.93 16.08 2.56
C ALA A 36 -10.78 16.83 1.87
N LEU A 37 -10.16 17.79 2.56
CA LEU A 37 -8.97 18.50 2.07
C LEU A 37 -7.79 17.54 1.88
N GLY A 38 -7.55 16.64 2.85
CA GLY A 38 -6.50 15.63 2.74
C GLY A 38 -6.74 14.65 1.59
N ILE A 39 -7.96 14.14 1.43
CA ILE A 39 -8.34 13.27 0.31
C ILE A 39 -8.12 14.00 -1.02
N THR A 40 -8.57 15.26 -1.13
CA THR A 40 -8.40 16.08 -2.33
C THR A 40 -6.92 16.26 -2.67
N TYR A 41 -6.08 16.57 -1.68
CA TYR A 41 -4.64 16.70 -1.88
C TYR A 41 -4.00 15.40 -2.43
N LEU A 42 -4.38 14.24 -1.89
CA LEU A 42 -3.89 12.93 -2.36
C LEU A 42 -4.35 12.62 -3.79
N ILE A 43 -5.59 12.97 -4.15
CA ILE A 43 -6.12 12.75 -5.50
C ILE A 43 -5.39 13.63 -6.51
N VAL A 44 -5.15 14.91 -6.19
CA VAL A 44 -4.42 15.85 -7.05
C VAL A 44 -2.98 15.35 -7.29
N HIS A 45 -2.34 14.80 -6.26
CA HIS A 45 -0.96 14.31 -6.32
C HIS A 45 -0.84 12.80 -6.61
N ARG A 46 -1.90 12.14 -7.06
CA ARG A 46 -1.96 10.67 -7.23
C ARG A 46 -0.89 10.08 -8.15
N ASN A 47 -0.35 10.90 -9.05
CA ASN A 47 0.70 10.50 -10.00
C ASN A 47 2.10 10.47 -9.37
N SER A 48 2.26 10.85 -8.09
CA SER A 48 3.54 10.75 -7.40
C SER A 48 3.92 9.27 -7.21
N PRO A 49 5.22 8.92 -7.33
CA PRO A 49 5.67 7.53 -7.12
C PRO A 49 5.29 6.99 -5.74
N THR A 50 5.32 7.85 -4.72
CA THR A 50 4.99 7.52 -3.32
C THR A 50 3.54 7.10 -3.13
N LEU A 51 2.60 7.67 -3.89
CA LEU A 51 1.17 7.32 -3.83
C LEU A 51 0.80 6.20 -4.81
N ARG A 52 1.46 6.13 -5.98
CA ARG A 52 1.17 5.12 -7.01
C ARG A 52 1.34 3.69 -6.49
N ILE A 53 2.42 3.43 -5.76
CA ILE A 53 2.71 2.10 -5.20
C ILE A 53 1.66 1.65 -4.17
N ARG A 54 1.06 2.60 -3.45
CA ARG A 54 0.04 2.34 -2.41
C ARG A 54 -1.29 1.92 -3.00
N GLY A 55 -1.66 2.46 -4.17
CA GLY A 55 -2.95 2.23 -4.79
C GLY A 55 -4.09 2.91 -4.02
N LEU A 56 -4.31 4.19 -4.28
CA LEU A 56 -5.23 5.05 -3.51
C LEU A 56 -6.69 4.58 -3.51
N GLY A 57 -7.16 3.92 -4.57
CA GLY A 57 -8.59 3.59 -4.74
C GLY A 57 -9.22 2.86 -3.55
N PHE A 58 -8.62 1.74 -3.12
CA PHE A 58 -9.12 0.98 -1.96
C PHE A 58 -8.97 1.77 -0.66
N SER A 59 -7.85 2.47 -0.47
CA SER A 59 -7.62 3.24 0.76
C SER A 59 -8.64 4.36 0.92
N LEU A 60 -8.86 5.17 -0.12
CA LEU A 60 -9.80 6.28 -0.08
C LEU A 60 -11.26 5.78 0.03
N SER A 61 -11.60 4.69 -0.66
CA SER A 61 -12.92 4.08 -0.53
C SER A 61 -13.19 3.60 0.91
N ALA A 62 -12.22 2.94 1.54
CA ALA A 62 -12.34 2.53 2.94
C ALA A 62 -12.54 3.72 3.87
N ILE A 63 -11.77 4.81 3.67
CA ILE A 63 -11.91 6.03 4.46
C ILE A 63 -13.28 6.67 4.29
N VAL A 64 -13.82 6.77 3.07
CA VAL A 64 -15.17 7.31 2.86
C VAL A 64 -16.22 6.50 3.62
N PHE A 65 -16.16 5.16 3.56
CA PHE A 65 -17.08 4.30 4.32
C PHE A 65 -16.95 4.52 5.83
N LEU A 66 -15.72 4.48 6.36
CA LEU A 66 -15.46 4.68 7.78
C LEU A 66 -15.86 6.08 8.24
N HIS A 67 -15.65 7.11 7.42
CA HIS A 67 -15.97 8.50 7.72
C HIS A 67 -17.49 8.75 7.76
N ILE A 68 -18.25 8.14 6.85
CA ILE A 68 -19.73 8.21 6.88
C ILE A 68 -20.26 7.58 8.17
N TYR A 69 -19.74 6.41 8.54
CA TYR A 69 -20.08 5.78 9.82
C TYR A 69 -19.70 6.70 11.00
N TRP A 70 -18.47 7.23 11.00
CA TRP A 70 -18.00 8.14 12.04
C TRP A 70 -18.90 9.36 12.21
N ALA A 71 -19.26 10.03 11.11
CA ALA A 71 -20.09 11.23 11.11
C ALA A 71 -21.51 10.93 11.62
N SER A 72 -22.06 9.78 11.26
CA SER A 72 -23.37 9.34 11.78
C SER A 72 -23.32 9.18 13.30
N VAL A 73 -22.31 8.50 13.85
CA VAL A 73 -22.19 8.33 15.31
C VAL A 73 -22.00 9.67 16.03
N GLN A 74 -21.22 10.62 15.48
CA GLN A 74 -21.05 11.93 16.12
C GLN A 74 -22.35 12.70 16.25
N LEU A 75 -23.21 12.59 15.25
CA LEU A 75 -24.52 13.24 15.22
C LEU A 75 -25.60 12.41 15.96
N GLY A 76 -25.26 11.22 16.48
CA GLY A 76 -26.17 10.30 17.13
C GLY A 76 -26.91 10.91 18.32
N LEU A 77 -26.25 11.70 19.17
CA LEU A 77 -26.92 12.41 20.28
C LEU A 77 -27.95 13.44 19.80
N MET A 78 -27.77 13.99 18.58
CA MET A 78 -28.65 15.01 18.03
C MET A 78 -29.93 14.40 17.43
N TYR A 79 -29.79 13.32 16.65
CA TYR A 79 -30.91 12.73 15.92
C TYR A 79 -31.39 11.38 16.47
N GLY A 80 -30.74 10.82 17.49
CA GLY A 80 -31.00 9.49 18.04
C GLY A 80 -32.47 9.17 18.29
N PRO A 81 -33.26 10.05 18.93
CA PRO A 81 -34.69 9.81 19.15
C PRO A 81 -35.51 9.64 17.85
N LEU A 82 -35.10 10.30 16.76
CA LEU A 82 -35.72 10.18 15.44
C LEU A 82 -35.22 8.95 14.67
N PHE A 83 -34.00 8.50 14.93
CA PHE A 83 -33.40 7.39 14.20
C PHE A 83 -34.19 6.08 14.42
N PRO A 84 -34.54 5.32 13.38
CA PRO A 84 -35.11 3.99 13.54
C PRO A 84 -34.09 3.03 14.18
N GLY A 85 -34.52 2.20 15.14
CA GLY A 85 -33.64 1.24 15.81
C GLY A 85 -33.03 0.23 14.84
N ASP A 86 -33.77 -0.18 13.81
CA ASP A 86 -33.29 -1.05 12.74
C ASP A 86 -32.12 -0.44 11.97
N CYS A 87 -32.14 0.88 11.73
CA CYS A 87 -31.07 1.57 11.01
C CYS A 87 -29.74 1.52 11.76
N GLU A 88 -29.77 1.58 13.10
CA GLU A 88 -28.59 1.45 13.96
C GLU A 88 -27.92 0.08 13.76
N TYR A 89 -28.74 -0.98 13.75
CA TYR A 89 -28.27 -2.34 13.50
C TYR A 89 -27.62 -2.50 12.13
N TRP A 90 -28.22 -1.95 11.06
CA TRP A 90 -27.64 -2.04 9.72
C TRP A 90 -26.37 -1.22 9.58
N LEU A 91 -26.37 0.02 10.08
CA LEU A 91 -25.21 0.91 10.03
C LEU A 91 -23.96 0.24 10.66
N MET A 92 -24.14 -0.35 11.83
CA MET A 92 -23.07 -1.06 12.54
C MET A 92 -22.77 -2.45 11.98
N GLY A 93 -23.80 -3.19 11.58
CA GLY A 93 -23.70 -4.58 11.13
C GLY A 93 -23.20 -4.72 9.70
N THR A 94 -23.24 -3.66 8.88
CA THR A 94 -22.78 -3.67 7.49
C THR A 94 -21.76 -2.59 7.19
N TRP A 95 -22.02 -1.32 7.52
CA TRP A 95 -21.21 -0.21 7.02
C TRP A 95 -19.80 -0.21 7.61
N LEU A 96 -19.71 -0.35 8.94
CA LEU A 96 -18.45 -0.41 9.67
C LEU A 96 -17.59 -1.63 9.25
N PRO A 97 -18.10 -2.88 9.25
CA PRO A 97 -17.37 -4.05 8.78
C PRO A 97 -16.90 -3.94 7.32
N CYS A 98 -17.72 -3.40 6.42
CA CYS A 98 -17.33 -3.18 5.03
C CYS A 98 -16.16 -2.19 4.93
N GLY A 99 -16.22 -1.06 5.64
CA GLY A 99 -15.13 -0.08 5.71
C GLY A 99 -13.83 -0.70 6.21
N LEU A 100 -13.90 -1.49 7.29
CA LEU A 100 -12.74 -2.21 7.84
C LEU A 100 -12.19 -3.28 6.88
N ALA A 101 -13.05 -4.03 6.20
CA ALA A 101 -12.62 -5.07 5.26
C ALA A 101 -11.85 -4.47 4.07
N ILE A 102 -12.36 -3.38 3.49
CA ILE A 102 -11.66 -2.64 2.41
C ILE A 102 -10.36 -2.03 2.96
N PHE A 103 -10.36 -1.53 4.19
CA PHE A 103 -9.16 -0.99 4.83
C PHE A 103 -8.07 -2.05 5.00
N HIS A 104 -8.41 -3.24 5.48
CA HIS A 104 -7.47 -4.36 5.59
C HIS A 104 -6.96 -4.83 4.23
N ALA A 105 -7.82 -4.83 3.20
CA ALA A 105 -7.42 -5.07 1.82
C ALA A 105 -6.29 -4.10 1.41
N SER A 106 -6.49 -2.80 1.64
CA SER A 106 -5.52 -1.74 1.35
C SER A 106 -4.20 -1.97 2.09
N ASN A 107 -4.25 -2.23 3.40
CA ASN A 107 -3.05 -2.43 4.21
C ASN A 107 -2.27 -3.71 3.89
N SER A 108 -2.95 -4.77 3.43
CA SER A 108 -2.29 -6.03 3.07
C SER A 108 -1.31 -5.86 1.89
N ARG A 109 -1.57 -4.90 0.99
CA ARG A 109 -0.69 -4.54 -0.14
C ARG A 109 0.73 -4.19 0.31
N PHE A 110 0.89 -3.53 1.46
CA PHE A 110 2.21 -3.17 1.99
C PHE A 110 3.11 -4.39 2.16
N LEU A 111 2.61 -5.41 2.87
CA LEU A 111 3.38 -6.62 3.17
C LEU A 111 3.68 -7.42 1.90
N HIS A 112 2.77 -7.39 0.92
CA HIS A 112 3.00 -8.01 -0.38
C HIS A 112 4.11 -7.32 -1.14
N VAL A 113 4.03 -6.00 -1.33
CA VAL A 113 5.05 -5.22 -2.03
C VAL A 113 6.41 -5.41 -1.37
N ALA A 114 6.49 -5.27 -0.04
CA ALA A 114 7.74 -5.44 0.70
C ALA A 114 8.34 -6.85 0.55
N LYS A 115 7.50 -7.90 0.57
CA LYS A 115 7.96 -9.28 0.40
C LYS A 115 8.52 -9.52 -0.99
N HIS A 116 7.85 -9.00 -2.02
CA HIS A 116 8.27 -9.19 -3.40
C HIS A 116 9.50 -8.36 -3.74
N GLN A 117 9.58 -7.11 -3.31
CA GLN A 117 10.74 -6.26 -3.50
C GLN A 117 12.01 -6.84 -2.88
N LYS A 118 11.88 -7.64 -1.80
CA LYS A 118 12.99 -8.39 -1.21
C LYS A 118 13.76 -9.29 -2.18
N LYS A 119 13.13 -9.76 -3.26
CA LYS A 119 13.79 -10.59 -4.29
C LYS A 119 14.94 -9.85 -4.96
N PHE A 120 14.78 -8.54 -5.19
CA PHE A 120 15.79 -7.70 -5.82
C PHE A 120 17.00 -7.45 -4.93
N ALA A 121 16.88 -7.55 -3.59
CA ALA A 121 18.02 -7.42 -2.68
C ALA A 121 18.97 -8.65 -2.74
N TRP A 122 18.44 -9.83 -3.04
CA TRP A 122 19.16 -11.11 -2.92
C TRP A 122 19.38 -11.84 -4.25
N SER A 123 18.95 -11.24 -5.37
CA SER A 123 19.10 -11.82 -6.71
C SER A 123 20.56 -11.92 -7.19
N SER A 124 21.54 -11.47 -6.39
CA SER A 124 22.97 -11.64 -6.72
C SER A 124 23.55 -12.99 -6.30
N SER A 125 22.83 -13.82 -5.52
CA SER A 125 23.39 -15.05 -4.94
C SER A 125 22.51 -16.30 -5.02
N ARG A 126 21.36 -16.27 -5.70
CA ARG A 126 20.50 -17.45 -5.89
C ARG A 126 20.27 -17.81 -7.35
N LEU A 127 21.37 -18.15 -8.03
CA LEU A 127 21.34 -19.14 -9.11
C LEU A 127 21.48 -20.58 -8.58
N VAL A 128 21.63 -20.78 -7.27
CA VAL A 128 21.72 -22.10 -6.65
C VAL A 128 20.98 -22.07 -5.30
N ASP A 129 19.68 -22.34 -5.34
CA ASP A 129 19.00 -23.03 -4.24
C ASP A 129 17.61 -23.47 -4.73
N SER A 130 17.54 -24.72 -5.18
CA SER A 130 16.30 -25.42 -5.50
C SER A 130 15.45 -25.54 -4.22
N PRO A 131 14.23 -25.00 -4.17
CA PRO A 131 13.39 -25.19 -2.99
C PRO A 131 12.31 -26.22 -3.33
N HIS A 132 12.51 -27.41 -2.75
CA HIS A 132 11.56 -28.49 -2.42
C HIS A 132 10.21 -28.46 -3.14
N ASP A 133 9.96 -29.52 -3.91
CA ASP A 133 8.66 -29.92 -4.45
C ASP A 133 7.53 -29.67 -3.45
N ARG A 134 6.66 -28.71 -3.79
CA ARG A 134 5.34 -28.61 -3.17
C ARG A 134 4.34 -29.25 -4.12
N GLU A 135 3.83 -30.40 -3.70
CA GLU A 135 2.75 -31.16 -4.32
C GLU A 135 1.72 -30.28 -5.04
N HIS A 136 1.47 -30.62 -6.30
CA HIS A 136 0.41 -30.05 -7.11
C HIS A 136 -0.95 -30.31 -6.49
N LYS A 137 -1.52 -29.29 -5.86
CA LYS A 137 -2.93 -29.31 -5.45
C LYS A 137 -3.79 -28.93 -6.64
N THR A 138 -4.33 -29.94 -7.34
CA THR A 138 -5.37 -29.76 -8.35
C THR A 138 -6.70 -29.36 -7.68
N GLY A 139 -7.45 -28.42 -8.28
CA GLY A 139 -8.79 -28.00 -7.82
C GLY A 139 -8.96 -26.49 -7.64
N LEU A 140 -10.09 -26.07 -7.06
CA LEU A 140 -10.42 -24.65 -6.78
C LEU A 140 -9.32 -23.95 -5.96
N THR A 141 -8.66 -24.68 -5.06
CA THR A 141 -7.53 -24.19 -4.26
C THR A 141 -6.28 -23.93 -5.11
N GLY A 142 -5.96 -24.80 -6.07
CA GLY A 142 -4.89 -24.59 -7.04
C GLY A 142 -5.17 -23.40 -7.95
N ARG A 143 -6.42 -23.22 -8.38
CA ARG A 143 -6.86 -22.07 -9.18
C ARG A 143 -6.76 -20.76 -8.39
N PHE A 144 -7.19 -20.77 -7.12
CA PHE A 144 -7.04 -19.60 -6.23
C PHE A 144 -5.58 -19.25 -5.96
N LEU A 145 -4.70 -20.25 -5.84
CA LEU A 145 -3.26 -20.04 -5.64
C LEU A 145 -2.57 -19.42 -6.87
N ARG A 146 -3.12 -19.57 -8.08
CA ARG A 146 -2.57 -19.00 -9.33
C ARG A 146 -2.97 -17.55 -9.60
N LEU A 147 -4.07 -17.08 -9.00
CA LEU A 147 -4.55 -15.71 -9.22
C LEU A 147 -3.54 -14.63 -8.78
N SER A 148 -3.56 -13.48 -9.46
CA SER A 148 -2.81 -12.30 -9.02
C SER A 148 -3.15 -11.93 -7.56
N TYR A 149 -2.20 -11.32 -6.86
CA TYR A 149 -2.40 -10.96 -5.46
C TYR A 149 -3.58 -10.01 -5.24
N THR A 150 -3.76 -9.04 -6.14
CA THR A 150 -4.90 -8.12 -6.10
C THR A 150 -6.22 -8.86 -6.24
N THR A 151 -6.30 -9.83 -7.16
CA THR A 151 -7.52 -10.66 -7.34
C THR A 151 -7.76 -11.56 -6.12
N LYS A 152 -6.70 -12.15 -5.53
CA LYS A 152 -6.81 -12.94 -4.29
C LYS A 152 -7.38 -12.11 -3.14
N ILE A 153 -6.87 -10.88 -2.93
CA ILE A 153 -7.40 -9.98 -1.91
C ILE A 153 -8.87 -9.66 -2.19
N LEU A 154 -9.21 -9.28 -3.42
CA LEU A 154 -10.59 -8.93 -3.79
C LEU A 154 -11.56 -10.08 -3.52
N ILE A 155 -11.18 -11.31 -3.84
CA ILE A 155 -11.99 -12.49 -3.57
C ILE A 155 -12.12 -12.71 -2.05
N VAL A 156 -11.03 -12.65 -1.28
CA VAL A 156 -11.06 -12.85 0.17
C VAL A 156 -11.91 -11.78 0.87
N VAL A 157 -11.74 -10.52 0.48
CA VAL A 157 -12.50 -9.38 1.01
C VAL A 157 -13.97 -9.51 0.60
N GLY A 158 -14.25 -9.87 -0.66
CA GLY A 158 -15.60 -10.11 -1.15
C GLY A 158 -16.32 -11.24 -0.40
N ILE A 159 -15.63 -12.36 -0.16
CA ILE A 159 -16.15 -13.46 0.67
C ILE A 159 -16.39 -12.98 2.10
N SER A 160 -15.47 -12.21 2.68
CA SER A 160 -15.61 -11.67 4.04
C SER A 160 -16.81 -10.74 4.16
N VAL A 161 -16.99 -9.83 3.20
CA VAL A 161 -18.13 -8.90 3.15
C VAL A 161 -19.43 -9.68 2.93
N PHE A 162 -19.46 -10.64 2.01
CA PHE A 162 -20.62 -11.49 1.79
C PHE A 162 -21.01 -12.28 3.04
N PHE A 163 -20.04 -12.91 3.70
CA PHE A 163 -20.27 -13.66 4.92
C PHE A 163 -20.77 -12.77 6.06
N GLN A 164 -20.19 -11.57 6.22
CA GLN A 164 -20.68 -10.57 7.17
C GLN A 164 -22.13 -10.17 6.87
N LEU A 165 -22.44 -9.80 5.62
CA LEU A 165 -23.79 -9.43 5.21
C LEU A 165 -24.79 -10.57 5.43
N PHE A 166 -24.41 -11.79 5.07
CA PHE A 166 -25.22 -12.98 5.29
C PHE A 166 -25.55 -13.18 6.76
N LEU A 167 -24.55 -13.10 7.65
CA LEU A 167 -24.76 -13.23 9.10
C LEU A 167 -25.61 -12.08 9.65
N THR A 168 -25.38 -10.84 9.22
CA THR A 168 -26.20 -9.69 9.64
C THR A 168 -27.66 -9.84 9.21
N VAL A 169 -27.91 -10.25 7.97
CA VAL A 169 -29.28 -10.53 7.47
C VAL A 169 -29.91 -11.69 8.24
N LEU A 170 -29.16 -12.79 8.44
CA LEU A 170 -29.65 -13.96 9.18
C LEU A 170 -30.06 -13.56 10.59
N MET A 171 -29.21 -12.82 11.30
CA MET A 171 -29.47 -12.34 12.66
C MET A 171 -30.70 -11.44 12.72
N TRP A 172 -30.86 -10.53 11.75
CA TRP A 172 -32.04 -9.67 11.64
C TRP A 172 -33.33 -10.49 11.45
N VAL A 173 -33.33 -11.46 10.53
CA VAL A 173 -34.50 -12.29 10.21
C VAL A 173 -34.92 -13.20 11.39
N ILE A 174 -33.95 -13.76 12.13
CA ILE A 174 -34.25 -14.74 13.19
C ILE A 174 -34.63 -14.10 14.52
N SER A 175 -34.26 -12.84 14.77
CA SER A 175 -34.57 -12.18 16.04
C SER A 175 -35.96 -11.53 16.00
N ARG A 176 -36.78 -11.82 17.01
CA ARG A 176 -38.08 -11.15 17.22
C ARG A 176 -37.93 -9.70 17.66
N LYS A 177 -36.69 -9.25 17.90
CA LYS A 177 -36.39 -7.86 18.23
C LYS A 177 -36.86 -6.88 17.16
N TRP A 178 -36.77 -7.25 15.88
CA TRP A 178 -37.14 -6.40 14.74
C TRP A 178 -38.47 -6.80 14.09
N HIS A 179 -39.11 -7.87 14.58
CA HIS A 179 -40.27 -8.49 13.96
C HIS A 179 -41.34 -8.78 15.01
N SER A 180 -42.52 -8.20 14.83
CA SER A 180 -43.64 -8.37 15.78
C SER A 180 -44.31 -9.75 15.72
N SER A 181 -44.11 -10.53 14.65
CA SER A 181 -44.88 -11.75 14.38
C SER A 181 -44.07 -13.04 14.21
N TRP A 182 -42.76 -12.98 13.95
CA TRP A 182 -41.93 -14.18 13.77
C TRP A 182 -40.50 -13.96 14.27
N GLY A 183 -39.80 -15.09 14.51
CA GLY A 183 -38.43 -15.13 15.02
C GLY A 183 -38.32 -16.08 16.22
N ILE A 184 -37.16 -16.10 16.87
CA ILE A 184 -36.85 -16.92 18.03
C ILE A 184 -37.54 -16.34 19.29
N PRO A 185 -38.44 -17.09 19.96
CA PRO A 185 -39.04 -16.66 21.22
C PRO A 185 -37.98 -16.34 22.29
N GLY A 186 -38.16 -15.27 23.05
CA GLY A 186 -37.19 -14.80 24.06
C GLY A 186 -36.20 -13.74 23.58
N THR A 187 -36.24 -13.36 22.30
CA THR A 187 -35.53 -12.18 21.74
C THR A 187 -36.42 -10.95 21.58
N GLU A 188 -37.66 -11.05 22.06
CA GLU A 188 -38.67 -10.01 21.96
C GLU A 188 -38.33 -8.81 22.85
N VAL A 189 -38.67 -7.62 22.37
CA VAL A 189 -38.55 -6.39 23.14
C VAL A 189 -39.96 -5.84 23.39
N HIS A 190 -40.22 -5.47 24.63
CA HIS A 190 -41.52 -5.00 25.09
C HIS A 190 -41.44 -3.56 25.61
N GLY A 191 -42.59 -2.90 25.74
CA GLY A 191 -42.69 -1.54 26.26
C GLY A 191 -43.07 -0.52 25.20
N THR A 192 -42.89 0.75 25.54
CA THR A 192 -43.11 1.91 24.66
C THR A 192 -42.12 1.94 23.50
N GLN A 193 -42.38 2.75 22.47
CA GLN A 193 -41.50 2.82 21.30
C GLN A 193 -40.05 3.23 21.65
N MET A 194 -39.85 4.13 22.64
CA MET A 194 -38.50 4.52 23.07
C MET A 194 -37.83 3.45 23.92
N GLU A 195 -38.56 2.74 24.78
CA GLU A 195 -38.03 1.57 25.50
C GLU A 195 -37.59 0.48 24.53
N GLN A 196 -38.39 0.23 23.50
CA GLN A 196 -38.03 -0.73 22.46
C GLN A 196 -36.76 -0.30 21.72
N LYS A 197 -36.66 0.96 21.30
CA LYS A 197 -35.45 1.51 20.67
C LYS A 197 -34.23 1.44 21.60
N MET A 198 -34.42 1.69 22.88
CA MET A 198 -33.35 1.62 23.88
C MET A 198 -32.74 0.21 23.95
N GLU A 199 -33.60 -0.81 24.02
CA GLU A 199 -33.19 -2.21 24.06
C GLU A 199 -32.68 -2.72 22.70
N MET A 200 -33.15 -2.17 21.57
CA MET A 200 -32.70 -2.53 20.21
C MET A 200 -31.18 -2.38 20.03
N GLY A 201 -30.57 -1.35 20.62
CA GLY A 201 -29.12 -1.10 20.54
C GLY A 201 -28.22 -2.11 21.27
N ARG A 202 -28.77 -3.11 21.98
CA ARG A 202 -27.98 -4.02 22.82
C ARG A 202 -28.44 -5.45 22.71
N GLY A 203 -27.53 -6.42 22.63
CA GLY A 203 -27.95 -7.82 22.63
C GLY A 203 -26.94 -8.77 22.00
N TRP A 204 -27.30 -10.04 21.96
CA TRP A 204 -26.46 -11.08 21.39
C TRP A 204 -26.40 -11.00 19.86
N GLU A 205 -27.35 -10.33 19.22
CA GLU A 205 -27.46 -10.23 17.77
C GLU A 205 -26.28 -9.51 17.09
N TRP A 206 -25.50 -8.81 17.89
CA TRP A 206 -24.30 -8.07 17.51
C TRP A 206 -23.05 -8.96 17.39
N TRP A 207 -23.13 -10.22 17.84
CA TRP A 207 -22.00 -11.13 17.87
C TRP A 207 -21.24 -11.28 16.54
N PRO A 208 -21.87 -11.28 15.34
CA PRO A 208 -21.13 -11.43 14.09
C PRO A 208 -20.16 -10.26 13.86
N GLY A 209 -20.63 -9.03 14.08
CA GLY A 209 -19.82 -7.82 13.98
C GLY A 209 -18.72 -7.80 15.03
N VAL A 210 -19.04 -8.12 16.29
CA VAL A 210 -18.07 -8.16 17.40
C VAL A 210 -16.96 -9.18 17.10
N LEU A 211 -17.33 -10.40 16.68
CA LEU A 211 -16.37 -11.45 16.38
C LEU A 211 -15.42 -11.03 15.27
N MET A 212 -15.94 -10.47 14.18
CA MET A 212 -15.11 -10.02 13.07
C MET A 212 -14.16 -8.89 13.49
N GLN A 213 -14.64 -7.91 14.26
CA GLN A 213 -13.76 -6.86 14.79
C GLN A 213 -12.65 -7.43 15.68
N VAL A 214 -12.97 -8.38 16.57
CA VAL A 214 -11.95 -9.04 17.42
C VAL A 214 -10.94 -9.80 16.57
N VAL A 215 -11.36 -10.55 15.55
CA VAL A 215 -10.44 -11.24 14.65
C VAL A 215 -9.49 -10.24 13.97
N TRP A 216 -10.00 -9.14 13.44
CA TRP A 216 -9.19 -8.14 12.77
C TRP A 216 -8.23 -7.42 13.72
N SER A 217 -8.72 -6.90 14.84
CA SER A 217 -7.95 -6.07 15.75
C SER A 217 -7.05 -6.89 16.69
N TRP A 218 -7.47 -8.07 17.12
CA TRP A 218 -6.77 -8.84 18.16
C TRP A 218 -6.04 -10.09 17.65
N ILE A 219 -6.29 -10.52 16.41
CA ILE A 219 -5.52 -11.61 15.79
C ILE A 219 -4.69 -11.07 14.64
N ILE A 220 -5.33 -10.40 13.68
CA ILE A 220 -4.66 -9.99 12.44
C ILE A 220 -3.75 -8.78 12.69
N ALA A 221 -4.19 -7.77 13.45
CA ALA A 221 -3.36 -6.60 13.71
C ALA A 221 -2.04 -6.95 14.43
N PRO A 222 -1.99 -7.79 15.48
CA PRO A 222 -0.74 -8.27 16.06
C PRO A 222 0.16 -9.02 15.07
N VAL A 223 -0.41 -9.87 14.19
CA VAL A 223 0.35 -10.55 13.13
C VAL A 223 0.97 -9.55 12.15
N VAL A 224 0.23 -8.52 11.77
CA VAL A 224 0.72 -7.44 10.89
C VAL A 224 1.82 -6.63 11.59
N LEU A 225 1.62 -6.26 12.86
CA LEU A 225 2.64 -5.59 13.68
C LEU A 225 3.93 -6.41 13.73
N TRP A 226 3.83 -7.72 14.00
CA TRP A 226 4.96 -8.63 14.03
C TRP A 226 5.68 -8.72 12.67
N ARG A 227 4.93 -8.86 11.57
CA ARG A 227 5.52 -8.96 10.22
C ARG A 227 6.13 -7.64 9.74
N SER A 228 5.60 -6.50 10.18
CA SER A 228 6.08 -5.17 9.79
C SER A 228 7.32 -4.71 10.55
N ARG A 229 7.69 -5.37 11.67
CA ARG A 229 8.72 -4.87 12.61
C ARG A 229 10.10 -4.70 11.99
N SER A 230 10.47 -5.56 11.04
CA SER A 230 11.80 -5.56 10.41
C SER A 230 11.85 -4.77 9.09
N ILE A 231 10.72 -4.23 8.64
CA ILE A 231 10.66 -3.44 7.40
C ILE A 231 11.01 -2.00 7.76
N ARG A 232 11.90 -1.35 7.00
CA ARG A 232 12.28 0.05 7.23
C ARG A 232 12.00 0.84 5.97
N ASP A 233 10.74 1.20 5.74
CA ASP A 233 10.40 1.94 4.53
C ASP A 233 10.67 3.44 4.67
N THR A 234 10.99 4.08 3.55
CA THR A 234 11.15 5.55 3.45
C THR A 234 9.86 6.27 3.11
N GLN A 235 8.76 5.53 2.95
CA GLN A 235 7.50 5.98 2.39
C GLN A 235 6.44 6.25 3.46
N GLY A 236 6.73 6.05 4.75
CA GLY A 236 5.80 6.19 5.87
C GLY A 236 4.73 5.10 5.96
N TRP A 237 4.80 4.05 5.14
CA TRP A 237 3.76 3.01 5.04
C TRP A 237 3.75 2.07 6.26
N ARG A 238 4.93 1.75 6.82
CA ARG A 238 5.01 1.04 8.11
C ARG A 238 4.40 1.84 9.24
N ILE A 239 4.71 3.14 9.31
CA ILE A 239 4.20 4.02 10.38
C ILE A 239 2.68 4.05 10.32
N GLN A 240 2.11 4.25 9.13
CA GLN A 240 0.67 4.16 8.92
C GLN A 240 0.11 2.81 9.39
N THR A 241 0.70 1.70 8.94
CA THR A 241 0.21 0.35 9.26
C THR A 241 0.24 0.07 10.77
N ILE A 242 1.34 0.43 11.44
CA ILE A 242 1.50 0.25 12.89
C ILE A 242 0.54 1.16 13.66
N GLY A 243 0.44 2.42 13.26
CA GLY A 243 -0.46 3.40 13.88
C GLY A 243 -1.91 2.93 13.84
N CYS A 244 -2.41 2.55 12.65
CA CYS A 244 -3.77 2.04 12.50
C CYS A 244 -4.03 0.76 13.29
N ALA A 245 -3.06 -0.17 13.32
CA ALA A 245 -3.18 -1.43 14.06
C ALA A 245 -3.32 -1.17 15.57
N ILE A 246 -2.46 -0.33 16.15
CA ILE A 246 -2.49 0.02 17.58
C ILE A 246 -3.77 0.77 17.92
N SER A 247 -4.14 1.77 17.11
CA SER A 247 -5.34 2.57 17.33
C SER A 247 -6.63 1.77 17.31
N SER A 248 -6.65 0.59 16.67
CA SER A 248 -7.84 -0.27 16.59
C SER A 248 -8.00 -1.21 17.79
N LEU A 249 -6.96 -1.42 18.61
CA LEU A 249 -7.00 -2.43 19.69
C LEU A 249 -8.05 -2.12 20.76
N HIS A 250 -8.19 -0.84 21.13
CA HIS A 250 -9.10 -0.41 22.19
C HIS A 250 -10.57 -0.35 21.76
N ALA A 251 -10.86 -0.29 20.45
CA ALA A 251 -12.18 0.05 19.92
C ALA A 251 -13.28 -0.89 20.42
N THR A 252 -13.17 -2.19 20.12
CA THR A 252 -14.19 -3.19 20.52
C THR A 252 -14.27 -3.39 22.03
N PRO A 253 -13.16 -3.54 22.79
CA PRO A 253 -13.24 -3.66 24.25
C PRO A 253 -13.90 -2.45 24.91
N MET A 254 -13.53 -1.23 24.51
CA MET A 254 -14.07 -0.01 25.11
C MET A 254 -15.54 0.21 24.73
N TRP A 255 -15.93 -0.12 23.50
CA TRP A 255 -17.34 -0.12 23.12
C TRP A 255 -18.15 -1.12 23.96
N LEU A 256 -17.70 -2.37 24.11
CA LEU A 256 -18.39 -3.36 24.94
C LEU A 256 -18.47 -2.92 26.41
N ILE A 257 -17.40 -2.34 26.96
CA ILE A 257 -17.40 -1.80 28.34
C ILE A 257 -18.41 -0.66 28.46
N ALA A 258 -18.40 0.30 27.53
CA ALA A 258 -19.32 1.43 27.52
C ALA A 258 -20.78 0.98 27.31
N THR A 259 -21.02 -0.09 26.56
CA THR A 259 -22.34 -0.64 26.34
C THR A 259 -22.83 -1.42 27.55
N TYR A 260 -22.02 -2.27 28.19
CA TYR A 260 -22.50 -3.23 29.20
C TYR A 260 -22.23 -2.86 30.66
N VAL A 261 -21.27 -1.98 30.96
CA VAL A 261 -20.88 -1.65 32.35
C VAL A 261 -21.65 -0.41 32.85
N PRO A 262 -22.51 -0.52 33.88
CA PRO A 262 -23.31 0.62 34.37
C PRO A 262 -22.50 1.82 34.86
N ALA A 263 -21.26 1.60 35.33
CA ALA A 263 -20.36 2.68 35.75
C ALA A 263 -20.00 3.66 34.61
N MET A 264 -20.18 3.27 33.34
CA MET A 264 -19.97 4.12 32.17
C MET A 264 -21.18 4.99 31.81
N GLU A 265 -22.31 4.83 32.51
CA GLU A 265 -23.53 5.59 32.23
C GLU A 265 -23.36 7.12 32.33
N PRO A 266 -22.66 7.68 33.35
CA PRO A 266 -22.47 9.13 33.44
C PRO A 266 -21.69 9.69 32.25
N LEU A 267 -20.72 8.91 31.73
CA LEU A 267 -19.94 9.27 30.54
C LEU A 267 -20.80 9.15 29.29
N SER A 268 -21.64 8.12 29.20
CA SER A 268 -22.49 7.81 28.03
C SER A 268 -23.50 8.89 27.69
N ARG A 269 -23.79 9.81 28.63
CA ARG A 269 -24.62 11.01 28.39
C ARG A 269 -23.97 12.03 27.45
N TYR A 270 -22.64 12.04 27.40
CA TYR A 270 -21.85 12.99 26.59
C TYR A 270 -21.05 12.29 25.51
N TRP A 271 -20.67 11.04 25.76
CA TRP A 271 -19.83 10.22 24.89
C TRP A 271 -20.49 8.87 24.61
N LEU A 272 -21.06 8.69 23.42
CA LEU A 272 -21.79 7.49 23.07
C LEU A 272 -20.89 6.24 23.07
N PRO A 273 -21.41 5.05 23.44
CA PRO A 273 -20.64 3.80 23.36
C PRO A 273 -19.90 3.60 22.02
N PRO A 274 -20.53 3.78 20.83
CA PRO A 274 -19.83 3.63 19.56
C PRO A 274 -18.77 4.71 19.26
N GLN A 275 -18.68 5.78 20.04
CA GLN A 275 -17.61 6.77 19.86
C GLN A 275 -16.22 6.24 20.22
N TRP A 276 -16.12 5.17 21.01
CA TRP A 276 -14.84 4.46 21.20
C TRP A 276 -14.33 3.82 19.91
N ILE A 277 -15.23 3.33 19.06
CA ILE A 277 -14.89 2.88 17.70
C ILE A 277 -14.52 4.10 16.85
N CYS A 278 -15.28 5.19 16.96
CA CYS A 278 -14.99 6.42 16.21
C CYS A 278 -13.61 7.02 16.53
N LEU A 279 -13.16 6.92 17.77
CA LEU A 279 -11.81 7.34 18.16
C LEU A 279 -10.75 6.56 17.35
N SER A 280 -10.93 5.25 17.18
CA SER A 280 -10.04 4.46 16.31
C SER A 280 -10.10 4.89 14.85
N ILE A 281 -11.29 5.27 14.34
CA ILE A 281 -11.47 5.76 12.97
C ILE A 281 -10.73 7.08 12.75
N VAL A 282 -10.82 8.03 13.69
CA VAL A 282 -10.07 9.30 13.63
C VAL A 282 -8.57 9.03 13.48
N PHE A 283 -8.01 8.10 14.27
CA PHE A 283 -6.60 7.73 14.12
C PHE A 283 -6.30 7.04 12.80
N ILE A 284 -7.18 6.14 12.33
CA ILE A 284 -7.04 5.51 11.01
C ILE A 284 -7.00 6.59 9.92
N GLU A 285 -7.91 7.56 9.94
CA GLU A 285 -7.93 8.70 9.01
C GLU A 285 -6.65 9.52 9.11
N ILE A 286 -6.17 9.81 10.32
CA ILE A 286 -4.91 10.54 10.52
C ILE A 286 -3.74 9.82 9.84
N PHE A 287 -3.57 8.54 10.13
CA PHE A 287 -2.45 7.75 9.63
C PHE A 287 -2.57 7.44 8.14
N THR A 288 -3.78 7.30 7.60
CA THR A 288 -4.00 6.93 6.20
C THR A 288 -4.05 8.10 5.24
N ILE A 289 -4.37 9.29 5.74
CA ILE A 289 -4.45 10.51 4.93
C ILE A 289 -3.21 11.37 5.15
N PHE A 290 -2.94 11.79 6.39
CA PHE A 290 -1.93 12.81 6.63
C PHE A 290 -0.50 12.29 6.54
N VAL A 291 -0.22 11.02 6.87
CA VAL A 291 1.11 10.44 6.65
C VAL A 291 1.48 10.44 5.16
N PRO A 292 0.66 9.90 4.23
CA PRO A 292 0.96 10.03 2.81
C PRO A 292 1.01 11.47 2.31
N CYS A 293 0.15 12.38 2.79
CA CYS A 293 0.26 13.81 2.44
C CYS A 293 1.64 14.37 2.79
N TRP A 294 2.08 14.13 4.03
CA TRP A 294 3.37 14.56 4.54
C TRP A 294 4.52 13.98 3.71
N GLU A 295 4.47 12.68 3.39
CA GLU A 295 5.50 12.03 2.59
C GLU A 295 5.55 12.53 1.15
N VAL A 296 4.42 12.91 0.54
CA VAL A 296 4.40 13.59 -0.76
C VAL A 296 5.08 14.95 -0.69
N MET A 297 4.73 15.78 0.30
CA MET A 297 5.35 17.10 0.49
C MET A 297 6.85 16.99 0.70
N ARG A 298 7.27 16.06 1.56
CA ARG A 298 8.68 15.78 1.84
C ARG A 298 9.42 15.28 0.60
N HIS A 299 8.80 14.40 -0.18
CA HIS A 299 9.38 13.89 -1.42
C HIS A 299 9.54 14.98 -2.48
N GLN A 300 8.54 15.85 -2.64
CA GLN A 300 8.60 16.98 -3.55
C GLN A 300 9.70 17.97 -3.15
N ALA A 301 9.80 18.31 -1.87
CA ALA A 301 10.87 19.17 -1.35
C ALA A 301 12.25 18.58 -1.64
N LEU A 302 12.46 17.29 -1.32
CA LEU A 302 13.74 16.62 -1.57
C LEU A 302 14.09 16.54 -3.06
N ARG A 303 13.10 16.28 -3.91
CA ARG A 303 13.29 16.25 -5.37
C ARG A 303 13.65 17.64 -5.90
N GLN A 304 13.00 18.70 -5.41
CA GLN A 304 13.31 20.06 -5.80
C GLN A 304 14.73 20.45 -5.39
N GLU A 305 15.13 20.19 -4.14
CA GLU A 305 16.50 20.40 -3.65
C GLU A 305 17.55 19.68 -4.52
N THR A 306 17.22 18.46 -4.96
CA THR A 306 18.10 17.66 -5.83
C THR A 306 18.21 18.29 -7.23
N LEU A 307 17.10 18.70 -7.83
CA LEU A 307 17.09 19.34 -9.14
C LEU A 307 17.83 20.68 -9.10
N ASP A 308 17.65 21.48 -8.05
CA ASP A 308 18.35 22.74 -7.86
C ASP A 308 19.86 22.51 -7.70
N SER A 309 20.26 21.47 -6.98
CA SER A 309 21.68 21.07 -6.84
C SER A 309 22.30 20.65 -8.17
N ILE A 310 21.57 19.87 -8.98
CA ILE A 310 22.01 19.46 -10.33
C ILE A 310 22.16 20.69 -11.23
N ALA A 311 21.15 21.57 -11.26
CA ALA A 311 21.17 22.77 -12.08
C ALA A 311 22.34 23.70 -11.72
N GLN A 312 22.61 23.90 -10.41
CA GLN A 312 23.75 24.68 -9.95
C GLN A 312 25.09 24.06 -10.37
N TRP A 313 25.23 22.74 -10.29
CA TRP A 313 26.42 22.04 -10.74
C TRP A 313 26.63 22.16 -12.26
N GLU A 314 25.56 22.04 -13.06
CA GLU A 314 25.62 22.22 -14.51
C GLU A 314 26.05 23.65 -14.90
N LEU A 315 25.53 24.66 -14.20
CA LEU A 315 25.91 26.07 -14.42
C LEU A 315 27.39 26.31 -14.12
N LYS A 316 27.92 25.77 -13.01
CA LYS A 316 29.34 25.88 -12.66
C LYS A 316 30.24 25.18 -13.67
N THR A 317 29.78 24.05 -14.20
CA THR A 317 30.52 23.25 -15.19
C THR A 317 30.54 23.92 -16.56
N LYS A 318 29.41 24.49 -17.01
CA LYS A 318 29.32 25.22 -18.29
C LYS A 318 29.94 26.62 -18.25
N GLY A 319 29.92 27.30 -17.09
CA GLY A 319 30.49 28.63 -16.90
C GLY A 319 32.01 28.67 -16.73
N GLY A 320 32.63 27.55 -16.33
CA GLY A 320 34.09 27.43 -16.19
C GLY A 320 34.75 26.98 -17.49
N LYS A 321 35.04 27.90 -18.42
CA LYS A 321 35.97 27.63 -19.54
C LYS A 321 37.36 27.29 -18.97
N GLY A 322 37.70 26.01 -18.86
CA GLY A 322 39.10 25.56 -18.72
C GLY A 322 39.49 24.74 -17.47
N SER A 323 38.64 23.88 -16.92
CA SER A 323 39.08 22.96 -15.85
C SER A 323 38.47 21.56 -15.92
N GLU A 324 38.56 20.89 -17.08
CA GLU A 324 38.22 19.47 -17.21
C GLU A 324 39.15 18.52 -16.41
N SER A 325 40.34 18.97 -16.01
CA SER A 325 41.37 18.09 -15.41
C SER A 325 41.44 18.08 -13.87
N LYS A 326 40.68 18.92 -13.16
CA LYS A 326 40.73 19.00 -11.67
C LYS A 326 39.50 18.47 -10.93
N SER A 327 38.39 18.12 -11.60
CA SER A 327 37.14 17.73 -10.92
C SER A 327 36.89 16.21 -10.84
N LEU A 328 37.40 15.42 -11.79
CA LEU A 328 37.24 13.96 -11.82
C LEU A 328 37.94 13.24 -10.64
N THR A 329 39.02 13.82 -10.12
CA THR A 329 39.73 13.32 -8.93
C THR A 329 38.95 13.58 -7.62
N SER A 330 38.15 14.64 -7.55
CA SER A 330 37.31 14.90 -6.36
C SER A 330 36.06 14.02 -6.30
N GLY A 331 35.41 13.76 -7.44
CA GLY A 331 34.27 12.84 -7.53
C GLY A 331 34.66 11.39 -7.20
N SER A 332 35.74 10.89 -7.79
CA SER A 332 36.23 9.52 -7.55
C SER A 332 36.74 9.28 -6.12
N THR A 333 37.37 10.29 -5.50
CA THR A 333 37.81 10.22 -4.09
C THR A 333 36.62 10.26 -3.12
N MET A 334 35.60 11.09 -3.40
CA MET A 334 34.38 11.12 -2.58
C MET A 334 33.55 9.84 -2.71
N VAL A 335 33.40 9.28 -3.92
CA VAL A 335 32.74 7.99 -4.14
C VAL A 335 33.51 6.86 -3.47
N GLY A 336 34.85 6.92 -3.45
CA GLY A 336 35.68 6.01 -2.65
C GLY A 336 35.30 6.00 -1.16
N SER A 337 34.99 7.18 -0.58
CA SER A 337 34.49 7.31 0.80
C SER A 337 33.04 6.84 0.97
N LEU A 338 32.17 6.97 -0.05
CA LEU A 338 30.82 6.38 -0.03
C LEU A 338 30.89 4.84 0.00
N LEU A 339 31.85 4.27 -0.73
CA LEU A 339 32.04 2.83 -0.94
C LEU A 339 32.76 2.13 0.21
N SER A 340 33.67 2.80 0.93
CA SER A 340 34.40 2.24 2.08
C SER A 340 33.64 2.38 3.41
N GLY A 341 32.41 2.90 3.38
CA GLY A 341 31.74 3.45 4.56
C GLY A 341 32.17 4.90 4.74
N PHE A 342 31.18 5.80 4.78
CA PHE A 342 31.27 7.26 4.85
C PHE A 342 31.92 7.82 6.15
N THR A 343 32.90 7.14 6.73
CA THR A 343 33.50 7.46 8.02
C THR A 343 34.32 8.77 8.02
N SER A 344 34.52 9.43 6.87
CA SER A 344 35.32 10.67 6.81
C SER A 344 34.76 11.80 5.93
N LEU A 345 33.44 11.98 5.84
CA LEU A 345 32.93 13.22 5.24
C LEU A 345 33.09 14.39 6.21
N ASN A 346 34.04 15.27 5.91
CA ASN A 346 34.17 16.58 6.53
C ASN A 346 32.86 17.36 6.32
N LYS A 347 32.27 17.88 7.42
CA LYS A 347 30.91 18.46 7.50
C LYS A 347 30.63 19.65 6.55
N ASN A 348 31.66 20.16 5.87
CA ASN A 348 31.59 21.34 5.01
C ASN A 348 31.86 21.05 3.51
N SER A 349 31.95 19.78 3.09
CA SER A 349 32.15 19.43 1.68
C SER A 349 30.82 19.41 0.89
N SER A 350 30.82 20.03 -0.28
CA SER A 350 29.64 20.46 -1.04
C SER A 350 28.65 19.31 -1.34
N GLN A 351 27.41 19.48 -0.87
CA GLN A 351 26.27 18.62 -1.23
C GLN A 351 26.12 18.46 -2.76
N GLU A 352 26.60 19.44 -3.51
CA GLU A 352 26.54 19.57 -4.96
C GLU A 352 27.27 18.45 -5.73
N GLY A 353 28.38 17.91 -5.23
CA GLY A 353 29.16 16.90 -5.97
C GLY A 353 28.60 15.48 -5.87
N ILE A 354 27.83 15.19 -4.81
CA ILE A 354 27.35 13.84 -4.47
C ILE A 354 26.01 13.54 -5.16
N LEU A 355 25.19 14.55 -5.48
CA LEU A 355 23.92 14.44 -6.20
C LEU A 355 24.09 14.53 -7.73
N THR A 356 25.22 14.06 -8.26
CA THR A 356 25.54 14.12 -9.70
C THR A 356 25.33 12.77 -10.37
N LEU A 357 25.06 12.78 -11.68
CA LEU A 357 24.92 11.58 -12.49
C LEU A 357 26.21 10.73 -12.47
N GLY A 358 27.38 11.36 -12.56
CA GLY A 358 28.66 10.65 -12.53
C GLY A 358 28.93 9.92 -11.20
N ALA A 359 28.45 10.46 -10.07
CA ALA A 359 28.55 9.78 -8.78
C ALA A 359 27.67 8.52 -8.74
N LEU A 360 26.46 8.59 -9.30
CA LEU A 360 25.56 7.45 -9.43
C LEU A 360 26.16 6.36 -10.35
N GLU A 361 26.67 6.73 -11.52
CA GLU A 361 27.30 5.80 -12.47
C GLU A 361 28.51 5.11 -11.84
N THR A 362 29.37 5.84 -11.14
CA THR A 362 30.53 5.25 -10.44
C THR A 362 30.10 4.21 -9.39
N VAL A 363 29.00 4.44 -8.69
CA VAL A 363 28.46 3.48 -7.71
C VAL A 363 27.86 2.26 -8.41
N LEU A 364 27.13 2.47 -9.52
CA LEU A 364 26.59 1.38 -10.33
C LEU A 364 27.69 0.48 -10.91
N GLU A 365 28.80 1.07 -11.36
CA GLU A 365 29.95 0.34 -11.92
C GLU A 365 30.80 -0.36 -10.84
N ARG A 366 31.09 0.31 -9.72
CA ARG A 366 32.00 -0.24 -8.70
C ARG A 366 31.33 -1.19 -7.72
N ASN A 367 30.20 -0.79 -7.14
CA ASN A 367 29.50 -1.60 -6.13
C ASN A 367 28.03 -1.18 -6.00
N PRO A 368 27.14 -1.73 -6.84
CA PRO A 368 25.72 -1.40 -6.79
C PRO A 368 24.99 -2.02 -5.59
N ALA A 369 25.61 -2.97 -4.86
CA ALA A 369 24.90 -3.80 -3.87
C ALA A 369 24.23 -3.00 -2.73
N PRO A 370 24.87 -1.98 -2.11
CA PRO A 370 24.21 -1.19 -1.05
C PRO A 370 23.02 -0.38 -1.59
N LEU A 371 23.12 0.14 -2.81
CA LEU A 371 22.04 0.88 -3.46
C LEU A 371 20.89 -0.05 -3.88
N GLN A 372 21.21 -1.26 -4.34
CA GLN A 372 20.25 -2.30 -4.67
C GLN A 372 19.49 -2.79 -3.42
N GLU A 373 20.19 -3.04 -2.32
CA GLU A 373 19.55 -3.40 -1.06
C GLU A 373 18.66 -2.26 -0.53
N PHE A 374 19.15 -1.02 -0.62
CA PHE A 374 18.37 0.13 -0.18
C PHE A 374 17.09 0.32 -0.99
N SER A 375 17.21 0.29 -2.32
CA SER A 375 16.08 0.44 -3.24
C SER A 375 15.05 -0.68 -3.06
N ALA A 376 15.50 -1.92 -2.90
CA ALA A 376 14.61 -3.06 -2.66
C ALA A 376 13.93 -3.03 -1.27
N LEU A 377 14.67 -2.80 -0.19
CA LEU A 377 14.14 -3.00 1.17
C LEU A 377 13.50 -1.75 1.79
N ASN A 378 13.90 -0.56 1.35
CA ASN A 378 13.47 0.70 1.98
C ASN A 378 12.68 1.61 1.03
N ASP A 379 13.05 1.71 -0.25
CA ASP A 379 12.38 2.59 -1.23
C ASP A 379 11.31 1.87 -2.08
N PHE A 380 11.33 0.53 -2.10
CA PHE A 380 10.49 -0.34 -2.93
C PHE A 380 10.58 -0.04 -4.43
N SER A 381 11.80 0.21 -4.89
CA SER A 381 12.16 0.59 -6.27
C SER A 381 13.31 -0.27 -6.82
N GLY A 382 13.48 -1.48 -6.26
CA GLY A 382 14.60 -2.37 -6.55
C GLY A 382 14.66 -2.83 -8.00
N GLU A 383 13.52 -2.85 -8.70
CA GLU A 383 13.43 -3.17 -10.13
C GLU A 383 14.27 -2.22 -10.98
N ASN A 384 14.38 -0.94 -10.60
CA ASN A 384 15.13 0.05 -11.37
C ASN A 384 16.63 -0.24 -11.30
N ILE A 385 17.15 -0.54 -10.10
CA ILE A 385 18.58 -0.87 -9.94
C ILE A 385 18.90 -2.25 -10.51
N ALA A 386 17.97 -3.21 -10.40
CA ALA A 386 18.13 -4.53 -11.01
C ALA A 386 18.18 -4.45 -12.55
N PHE A 387 17.32 -3.62 -13.16
CA PHE A 387 17.36 -3.33 -14.59
C PHE A 387 18.68 -2.67 -15.00
N LEU A 388 19.13 -1.62 -14.30
CA LEU A 388 20.42 -0.96 -14.59
C LEU A 388 21.64 -1.87 -14.38
N LYS A 389 21.51 -2.94 -13.59
CA LYS A 389 22.54 -3.95 -13.40
C LYS A 389 22.47 -5.07 -14.45
N SER A 390 21.31 -5.27 -15.07
CA SER A 390 21.19 -6.23 -16.16
C SER A 390 22.09 -5.77 -17.29
N ASP A 391 23.02 -6.62 -17.71
CA ASP A 391 24.03 -6.27 -18.71
C ASP A 391 23.35 -6.02 -20.05
N SER A 392 23.08 -4.74 -20.34
CA SER A 392 22.49 -4.23 -21.57
C SER A 392 23.52 -4.13 -22.70
N ASN A 393 24.82 -4.38 -22.44
CA ASN A 393 25.87 -4.26 -23.46
C ASN A 393 25.79 -5.40 -24.49
N ILE A 394 24.88 -5.25 -25.44
CA ILE A 394 24.73 -6.14 -26.60
C ILE A 394 25.82 -5.77 -27.61
N LYS A 395 27.00 -6.36 -27.47
CA LYS A 395 28.13 -6.08 -28.38
C LYS A 395 28.00 -6.77 -29.73
N LYS A 396 27.10 -7.77 -29.85
CA LYS A 396 26.85 -8.55 -31.07
C LYS A 396 25.35 -8.82 -31.23
N LEU A 397 24.85 -8.67 -32.45
CA LEU A 397 23.50 -9.11 -32.82
C LEU A 397 23.55 -10.61 -33.12
N ASP A 398 23.37 -11.44 -32.10
CA ASP A 398 23.14 -12.87 -32.26
C ASP A 398 21.86 -13.30 -31.53
N CYS A 399 21.44 -14.55 -31.78
CA CYS A 399 20.24 -15.12 -31.18
C CYS A 399 20.34 -15.21 -29.64
N ASP A 400 21.54 -15.39 -29.07
CA ASP A 400 21.74 -15.46 -27.63
C ASP A 400 21.54 -14.09 -26.97
N HIS A 401 22.03 -13.02 -27.58
CA HIS A 401 21.85 -11.64 -27.13
C HIS A 401 20.39 -11.21 -27.30
N PHE A 402 19.73 -11.60 -28.38
CA PHE A 402 18.28 -11.38 -28.53
C PHE A 402 17.50 -12.09 -27.42
N ASN A 403 17.83 -13.33 -27.08
CA ASN A 403 17.18 -14.06 -25.99
C ASN A 403 17.43 -13.42 -24.63
N ARG A 404 18.64 -12.89 -24.38
CA ARG A 404 18.96 -12.13 -23.17
C ARG A 404 18.14 -10.84 -23.11
N ALA A 405 18.06 -10.09 -24.21
CA ALA A 405 17.27 -8.87 -24.31
C ALA A 405 15.76 -9.15 -24.11
N LEU A 406 15.26 -10.25 -24.69
CA LEU A 406 13.89 -10.71 -24.53
C LEU A 406 13.58 -11.06 -23.06
N HIS A 407 14.55 -11.64 -22.34
CA HIS A 407 14.39 -11.92 -20.91
C HIS A 407 14.33 -10.62 -20.09
N ILE A 408 15.22 -9.66 -20.36
CA ILE A 408 15.20 -8.33 -19.72
C ILE A 408 13.86 -7.63 -19.98
N TYR A 409 13.37 -7.67 -21.23
CA TYR A 409 12.06 -7.12 -21.57
C TYR A 409 10.94 -7.81 -20.78
N ALA A 410 10.90 -9.14 -20.75
CA ALA A 410 9.86 -9.89 -20.05
C ALA A 410 9.88 -9.67 -18.53
N GLU A 411 11.07 -9.55 -17.93
CA GLU A 411 11.24 -9.41 -16.47
C GLU A 411 11.00 -7.98 -15.97
N PHE A 412 11.47 -6.97 -16.71
CA PHE A 412 11.50 -5.57 -16.24
C PHE A 412 10.58 -4.62 -17.00
N ILE A 413 10.18 -4.91 -18.24
CA ILE A 413 9.55 -3.90 -19.12
C ILE A 413 8.11 -4.27 -19.49
N SER A 414 7.86 -5.55 -19.79
CA SER A 414 6.57 -6.04 -20.25
C SER A 414 5.47 -5.72 -19.24
N THR A 415 4.41 -5.06 -19.69
CA THR A 415 3.22 -4.79 -18.86
C THR A 415 2.45 -6.04 -18.48
N SER A 416 2.66 -7.13 -19.20
CA SER A 416 1.95 -8.39 -19.06
C SER A 416 2.73 -9.43 -18.26
N HIS A 417 4.05 -9.44 -18.38
CA HIS A 417 4.91 -10.46 -17.78
C HIS A 417 5.74 -9.94 -16.60
N ALA A 418 6.08 -8.66 -16.57
CA ALA A 418 6.86 -8.09 -15.48
C ALA A 418 5.99 -7.89 -14.24
N GLU A 419 6.46 -8.37 -13.10
CA GLU A 419 5.75 -8.18 -11.82
C GLU A 419 5.88 -6.73 -11.30
N PHE A 420 7.03 -6.11 -11.54
CA PHE A 420 7.30 -4.69 -11.26
C PHE A 420 7.89 -4.06 -12.52
N PRO A 421 7.05 -3.66 -13.49
CA PRO A 421 7.54 -3.02 -14.70
C PRO A 421 8.18 -1.67 -14.36
N ILE A 422 9.34 -1.40 -14.95
CA ILE A 422 10.05 -0.13 -14.84
C ILE A 422 9.21 1.01 -15.44
N ASN A 423 9.37 2.20 -14.89
CA ASN A 423 8.56 3.34 -15.29
C ASN A 423 9.21 4.12 -16.44
N ILE A 424 8.97 3.67 -17.68
CA ILE A 424 9.43 4.32 -18.92
C ILE A 424 8.29 5.05 -19.65
N SER A 425 8.64 5.86 -20.65
CA SER A 425 7.65 6.57 -21.47
C SER A 425 6.83 5.60 -22.31
N SER A 426 5.60 5.98 -22.67
CA SER A 426 4.77 5.15 -23.56
C SER A 426 5.39 4.99 -24.95
N GLN A 427 6.18 5.97 -25.39
CA GLN A 427 6.90 5.89 -26.67
C GLN A 427 7.95 4.79 -26.63
N ASP A 428 8.79 4.76 -25.59
CA ASP A 428 9.85 3.74 -25.44
C ASP A 428 9.25 2.36 -25.21
N LEU A 429 8.17 2.28 -24.42
CA LEU A 429 7.44 1.04 -24.20
C LEU A 429 6.87 0.48 -25.50
N ASN A 430 6.27 1.31 -26.35
CA ASN A 430 5.72 0.89 -27.63
C ASN A 430 6.81 0.44 -28.61
N LYS A 431 7.96 1.13 -28.65
CA LYS A 431 9.13 0.70 -29.43
C LYS A 431 9.60 -0.69 -29.01
N LEU A 432 9.80 -0.90 -27.71
CA LEU A 432 10.24 -2.18 -27.17
C LEU A 432 9.20 -3.29 -27.33
N ALA A 433 7.91 -2.96 -27.21
CA ALA A 433 6.82 -3.90 -27.46
C ALA A 433 6.76 -4.34 -28.93
N ALA A 434 7.02 -3.44 -29.88
CA ALA A 434 7.06 -3.82 -31.31
C ALA A 434 8.09 -4.92 -31.58
N ILE A 435 9.24 -4.88 -30.89
CA ILE A 435 10.34 -5.83 -31.07
C ILE A 435 10.10 -7.13 -30.28
N PHE A 436 9.72 -7.02 -29.00
CA PHE A 436 9.78 -8.14 -28.06
C PHE A 436 8.42 -8.72 -27.67
N ASP A 437 7.29 -8.05 -27.88
CA ASP A 437 5.99 -8.50 -27.36
C ASP A 437 5.56 -9.84 -27.97
N ARG A 438 5.65 -10.00 -29.30
CA ARG A 438 5.32 -11.27 -29.97
C ARG A 438 6.25 -12.42 -29.54
N PRO A 439 7.59 -12.29 -29.56
CA PRO A 439 8.49 -13.29 -29.00
C PRO A 439 8.21 -13.60 -27.51
N ALA A 440 7.86 -12.58 -26.72
CA ALA A 440 7.57 -12.75 -25.30
C ALA A 440 6.29 -13.58 -25.10
N ARG A 441 5.23 -13.33 -25.86
CA ARG A 441 4.00 -14.13 -25.79
C ARG A 441 4.23 -15.60 -26.16
N LEU A 442 5.06 -15.83 -27.18
CA LEU A 442 5.39 -17.20 -27.61
C LEU A 442 6.19 -17.96 -26.55
N LEU A 443 7.11 -17.30 -25.87
CA LEU A 443 8.00 -17.93 -24.89
C LEU A 443 7.40 -17.99 -23.47
N TYR A 444 6.71 -16.92 -23.08
CA TYR A 444 6.19 -16.74 -21.72
C TYR A 444 4.70 -17.10 -21.58
N GLY A 445 3.96 -17.23 -22.68
CA GLY A 445 2.52 -17.49 -22.74
C GLY A 445 1.71 -16.24 -23.11
N GLU A 446 0.46 -16.42 -23.53
CA GLU A 446 -0.46 -15.30 -23.78
C GLU A 446 -0.73 -14.51 -22.47
N PRO A 447 -0.81 -13.17 -22.54
CA PRO A 447 -1.17 -12.36 -21.39
C PRO A 447 -2.57 -12.77 -20.88
N GLU A 448 -2.72 -12.94 -19.56
CA GLU A 448 -4.06 -12.99 -18.96
C GLU A 448 -4.79 -11.70 -19.35
N GLN A 449 -5.83 -11.82 -20.20
CA GLN A 449 -6.52 -10.68 -20.79
C GLN A 449 -6.99 -9.68 -19.73
N GLY A 450 -6.46 -8.44 -19.80
CA GLY A 450 -7.16 -7.25 -19.30
C GLY A 450 -6.67 -6.55 -18.03
N VAL A 451 -5.38 -6.59 -17.68
CA VAL A 451 -4.89 -5.79 -16.52
C VAL A 451 -3.94 -4.68 -16.98
N ASN A 452 -4.44 -3.45 -16.98
CA ASN A 452 -3.63 -2.25 -17.12
C ASN A 452 -2.92 -1.99 -15.76
N PRO A 453 -1.57 -2.02 -15.67
CA PRO A 453 -0.86 -1.91 -14.39
C PRO A 453 -0.99 -0.53 -13.72
N ILE A 454 -1.44 0.49 -14.47
CA ILE A 454 -1.54 1.88 -14.00
C ILE A 454 -2.94 2.18 -13.42
N SER A 455 -3.97 1.43 -13.80
CA SER A 455 -5.33 1.56 -13.26
C SER A 455 -6.09 0.24 -13.41
N PRO A 456 -6.12 -0.61 -12.38
CA PRO A 456 -6.83 -1.89 -12.44
C PRO A 456 -8.37 -1.77 -12.48
N PHE A 457 -8.92 -0.55 -12.56
CA PHE A 457 -10.36 -0.29 -12.57
C PHE A 457 -10.89 0.40 -13.84
N ASP A 458 -10.03 0.85 -14.75
CA ASP A 458 -10.46 1.45 -16.02
C ASP A 458 -10.55 0.36 -17.12
N SER A 459 -11.61 -0.44 -17.10
CA SER A 459 -11.98 -1.29 -18.24
C SER A 459 -13.20 -0.69 -18.95
N PRO A 460 -13.11 -0.29 -20.24
CA PRO A 460 -14.21 0.39 -20.95
C PRO A 460 -15.36 -0.52 -21.44
N ARG A 461 -15.50 -1.77 -20.97
CA ARG A 461 -16.56 -2.66 -21.46
C ARG A 461 -17.18 -3.48 -20.34
N GLY A 462 -18.48 -3.28 -20.17
CA GLY A 462 -19.33 -4.05 -19.27
C GLY A 462 -19.37 -5.53 -19.64
N PHE A 463 -19.69 -6.35 -18.63
CA PHE A 463 -19.98 -7.78 -18.67
C PHE A 463 -20.56 -8.25 -20.02
N PRO A 464 -20.03 -9.34 -20.60
CA PRO A 464 -20.58 -10.65 -20.24
C PRO A 464 -19.53 -11.77 -20.09
N PHE A 465 -19.91 -12.75 -19.25
CA PHE A 465 -19.27 -14.05 -19.09
C PHE A 465 -19.15 -14.78 -20.44
N GLU A 466 -17.93 -15.18 -20.81
CA GLU A 466 -17.69 -16.29 -21.74
C GLU A 466 -16.62 -17.21 -21.14
N PRO A 467 -16.81 -18.55 -21.13
CA PRO A 467 -15.89 -19.47 -20.47
C PRO A 467 -14.69 -19.77 -21.39
N PRO A 468 -13.42 -19.59 -20.94
CA PRO A 468 -12.29 -20.10 -21.70
C PRO A 468 -12.17 -21.62 -21.56
N SER A 469 -11.98 -22.28 -22.71
CA SER A 469 -11.80 -23.73 -22.88
C SER A 469 -10.49 -24.26 -22.26
N PRO A 470 -10.39 -25.56 -21.94
CA PRO A 470 -9.37 -26.08 -21.04
C PRO A 470 -8.15 -26.58 -21.82
N THR A 471 -7.12 -25.75 -22.00
CA THR A 471 -5.78 -26.27 -22.34
C THR A 471 -4.69 -25.37 -21.77
N SER A 472 -4.15 -25.76 -20.60
CA SER A 472 -2.70 -25.77 -20.27
C SER A 472 -2.50 -25.76 -18.75
N SER A 473 -1.91 -26.85 -18.28
CA SER A 473 -1.60 -27.19 -16.89
C SER A 473 -0.36 -26.45 -16.38
N GLU A 474 -0.52 -25.53 -15.44
CA GLU A 474 0.60 -24.89 -14.72
C GLU A 474 0.87 -25.63 -13.40
N GLY A 475 1.60 -26.72 -13.53
CA GLY A 475 2.30 -27.35 -12.42
C GLY A 475 3.76 -26.92 -12.34
N SER A 476 4.14 -25.78 -12.89
CA SER A 476 5.54 -25.65 -13.27
C SER A 476 6.07 -24.25 -13.12
N GLU A 477 5.70 -23.37 -12.19
CA GLU A 477 6.29 -22.00 -12.20
C GLU A 477 7.79 -21.96 -11.83
N LYS A 478 8.29 -22.80 -10.91
CA LYS A 478 9.73 -22.90 -10.63
C LYS A 478 10.48 -23.67 -11.70
N THR A 479 9.92 -24.80 -12.12
CA THR A 479 10.48 -25.62 -13.17
C THR A 479 10.37 -24.91 -14.53
N ILE A 480 9.35 -24.07 -14.78
CA ILE A 480 9.20 -23.14 -15.93
C ILE A 480 10.12 -21.95 -15.78
N HIS A 481 10.47 -21.43 -14.61
CA HIS A 481 11.46 -20.35 -14.55
C HIS A 481 12.87 -20.87 -14.90
N ASP A 482 13.23 -22.05 -14.41
CA ASP A 482 14.48 -22.74 -14.80
C ASP A 482 14.43 -23.29 -16.23
N ILE A 483 13.26 -23.72 -16.72
CA ILE A 483 13.05 -24.17 -18.11
C ILE A 483 12.92 -22.97 -19.07
N LYS A 484 12.30 -21.85 -18.72
CA LYS A 484 12.25 -20.61 -19.54
C LYS A 484 13.60 -19.94 -19.62
N ASN A 485 14.42 -20.06 -18.57
CA ASN A 485 15.84 -19.72 -18.66
C ASN A 485 16.63 -20.65 -19.60
N ARG A 486 16.09 -21.82 -19.96
CA ARG A 486 16.69 -22.81 -20.88
C ARG A 486 16.02 -22.88 -22.27
N ILE A 487 14.77 -22.43 -22.41
CA ILE A 487 14.06 -22.36 -23.69
C ILE A 487 14.41 -21.02 -24.31
N GLN A 488 15.19 -21.07 -25.37
CA GLN A 488 15.51 -19.91 -26.17
C GLN A 488 14.47 -19.77 -27.30
N TYR A 489 14.04 -18.54 -27.55
CA TYR A 489 13.37 -18.18 -28.78
C TYR A 489 14.29 -18.54 -29.96
N CYS A 490 13.81 -19.42 -30.83
CA CYS A 490 14.51 -19.91 -32.02
C CYS A 490 13.93 -19.34 -33.33
N GLY A 491 13.13 -18.28 -33.26
CA GLY A 491 12.56 -17.62 -34.44
C GLY A 491 13.49 -16.57 -35.03
N GLU A 492 13.06 -15.92 -36.12
CA GLU A 492 13.81 -14.83 -36.74
C GLU A 492 13.92 -13.62 -35.79
N VAL A 493 15.14 -13.07 -35.71
CA VAL A 493 15.42 -11.84 -34.97
C VAL A 493 14.91 -10.66 -35.79
N PRO A 494 14.05 -9.78 -35.24
CA PRO A 494 13.54 -8.61 -35.96
C PRO A 494 14.68 -7.70 -36.44
N GLU A 495 14.55 -7.12 -37.65
CA GLU A 495 15.54 -6.18 -38.22
C GLU A 495 15.71 -4.91 -37.38
N GLU A 496 14.70 -4.56 -36.59
CA GLU A 496 14.65 -3.39 -35.71
C GLU A 496 15.42 -3.58 -34.39
N PHE A 497 15.90 -4.80 -34.10
CA PHE A 497 16.71 -5.06 -32.93
C PHE A 497 18.16 -4.59 -33.17
N ASP A 498 18.65 -3.71 -32.29
CA ASP A 498 20.03 -3.23 -32.34
C ASP A 498 20.72 -3.27 -30.96
N ALA A 499 22.02 -2.95 -30.94
CA ALA A 499 22.82 -2.93 -29.72
C ALA A 499 22.40 -1.85 -28.70
N SER A 500 21.72 -0.80 -29.18
CA SER A 500 21.29 0.37 -28.41
C SER A 500 19.81 0.31 -28.02
N VAL A 501 19.16 -0.85 -28.19
CA VAL A 501 17.70 -1.00 -28.04
C VAL A 501 17.18 -0.57 -26.67
N PHE A 502 18.02 -0.63 -25.63
CA PHE A 502 17.68 -0.21 -24.27
C PHE A 502 18.25 1.15 -23.85
N ASP A 503 19.02 1.85 -24.69
CA ASP A 503 19.73 3.09 -24.29
C ASP A 503 18.77 4.19 -23.81
N ASP A 504 17.67 4.40 -24.54
CA ASP A 504 16.61 5.36 -24.18
C ASP A 504 16.00 5.00 -22.81
N ALA A 505 15.72 3.71 -22.59
CA ALA A 505 15.14 3.20 -21.34
C ALA A 505 16.14 3.31 -20.18
N GLU A 506 17.40 2.96 -20.41
CA GLU A 506 18.48 3.06 -19.43
C GLU A 506 18.71 4.51 -18.99
N ALA A 507 18.77 5.46 -19.95
CA ALA A 507 18.88 6.88 -19.66
C ALA A 507 17.69 7.40 -18.83
N SER A 508 16.47 6.99 -19.19
CA SER A 508 15.25 7.36 -18.47
C SER A 508 15.26 6.85 -17.03
N ILE A 509 15.63 5.58 -16.81
CA ILE A 509 15.70 4.98 -15.47
C ILE A 509 16.86 5.55 -14.65
N LYS A 510 18.03 5.82 -15.24
CA LYS A 510 19.13 6.51 -14.53
C LYS A 510 18.68 7.87 -14.01
N TYR A 511 17.99 8.66 -14.83
CA TYR A 511 17.45 9.95 -14.41
C TYR A 511 16.38 9.80 -13.31
N LEU A 512 15.51 8.81 -13.42
CA LEU A 512 14.51 8.50 -12.39
C LEU A 512 15.16 8.14 -11.05
N VAL A 513 16.18 7.28 -11.06
CA VAL A 513 16.94 6.88 -9.86
C VAL A 513 17.67 8.07 -9.27
N LEU A 514 18.33 8.88 -10.11
CA LEU A 514 19.06 10.07 -9.70
C LEU A 514 18.17 11.09 -8.98
N THR A 515 16.93 11.26 -9.44
CA THR A 515 16.00 12.29 -8.92
C THR A 515 15.11 11.80 -7.77
N ASN A 516 15.00 10.48 -7.53
CA ASN A 516 14.10 9.93 -6.51
C ASN A 516 14.81 9.05 -5.49
N THR A 517 15.48 7.97 -5.91
CA THR A 517 16.05 6.95 -5.01
C THR A 517 17.42 7.37 -4.47
N TRP A 518 18.28 7.96 -5.32
CA TRP A 518 19.62 8.40 -4.98
C TRP A 518 19.67 9.43 -3.84
N PRO A 519 18.83 10.49 -3.83
CA PRO A 519 18.85 11.47 -2.74
C PRO A 519 18.42 10.86 -1.40
N LYS A 520 17.47 9.91 -1.42
CA LYS A 520 17.03 9.19 -0.22
C LYS A 520 18.14 8.30 0.34
N PHE A 521 18.87 7.60 -0.54
CA PHE A 521 20.01 6.74 -0.16
C PHE A 521 21.14 7.54 0.48
N ILE A 522 21.51 8.69 -0.11
CA ILE A 522 22.54 9.57 0.47
C ILE A 522 22.09 10.08 1.85
N ARG A 523 20.84 10.51 1.97
CA ARG A 523 20.29 11.02 3.22
C ARG A 523 20.23 9.94 4.30
N SER A 524 19.83 8.70 3.98
CA SER A 524 19.79 7.60 4.94
C SER A 524 21.18 7.23 5.46
N ASN A 525 22.18 7.22 4.57
CA ASN A 525 23.55 6.93 4.97
C ASN A 525 24.11 8.02 5.88
N ARG A 526 23.86 9.31 5.58
CA ARG A 526 24.22 10.45 6.46
C ARG A 526 23.67 10.31 7.88
N VAL A 527 22.36 10.05 8.00
CA VAL A 527 21.71 9.85 9.30
C VAL A 527 22.32 8.67 10.06
N SER A 528 22.64 7.57 9.35
CA SER A 528 23.28 6.41 9.98
C SER A 528 24.65 6.76 10.57
N ILE A 529 25.48 7.54 9.87
CA ILE A 529 26.82 7.95 10.35
C ILE A 529 26.73 8.91 11.52
N ASP A 530 25.82 9.90 11.46
CA ASP A 530 25.59 10.83 12.57
C ASP A 530 25.14 10.08 13.83
N SER A 531 24.28 9.07 13.69
CA SER A 531 23.87 8.22 14.81
C SER A 531 25.02 7.38 15.38
N SER A 532 25.88 6.81 14.53
CA SER A 532 27.05 6.03 14.96
C SER A 532 28.12 6.90 15.63
N SER A 533 28.39 8.09 15.10
CA SER A 533 29.33 9.03 15.73
C SER A 533 28.86 9.53 17.09
N THR A 534 27.55 9.76 17.26
CA THR A 534 26.95 10.11 18.56
C THR A 534 27.10 9.00 19.59
N ILE A 535 26.97 7.73 19.18
CA ILE A 535 27.19 6.56 20.07
C ILE A 535 28.66 6.39 20.44
N VAL A 536 29.60 6.70 19.53
CA VAL A 536 31.04 6.65 19.80
C VAL A 536 31.45 7.74 20.79
N VAL A 537 30.94 8.97 20.61
CA VAL A 537 31.19 10.09 21.56
C VAL A 537 30.59 9.79 22.94
N GLY A 538 29.42 9.13 23.01
CA GLY A 538 28.84 8.69 24.28
C GLY A 538 29.62 7.57 25.00
N LYS A 539 30.49 6.85 24.31
CA LYS A 539 31.38 5.82 24.88
C LYS A 539 32.72 6.35 25.36
N GLU A 540 33.16 7.51 24.88
CA GLU A 540 34.39 8.18 25.34
C GLU A 540 34.16 9.08 26.57
N ILE A 541 32.91 9.25 27.02
CA ILE A 541 32.53 10.07 28.18
C ILE A 541 32.13 9.19 29.40
N VAL A 542 32.47 7.89 29.40
CA VAL A 542 32.24 6.98 30.54
C VAL A 542 33.55 6.47 31.11
#